data_AF-A0A3C0BZ39-F1
#
_entry.id   AF-A0A3C0BZ39-F1
#
_cell.length_a   1.000
_cell.length_b   1.000
_cell.length_c   1.000
_cell.angle_alpha   90.00
_cell.angle_beta   90.00
_cell.angle_gamma   90.00
#
_symmetry.space_group_name_H-M   'P 1'
#
loop_
_entity.id
_entity.type
_entity.pdbx_description
1 polymer ?
#
loop_
_entity_poly.entity_id
_entity_poly.type
_entity_poly.pdbx_seq_one_letter_code
_entity_poly.pdbx_strand_id
1 'polypeptide(L)'
;MVSEKIKDFLTKLLIVIFLFFIGYYFLMGSSTQTPEEFDKEFIEKFDACVERAKNRCDEGISETACTDYAMNRCETFLGTKENPIIK
;
A
#
# COMPACT_ATOMS: atom_id res chain seq x y z
N MET A 1 30.07 27.29 -34.07
CA MET A 1 29.04 28.19 -33.48
C MET A 1 27.68 27.53 -33.71
N VAL A 2 27.06 26.95 -32.69
CA VAL A 2 25.77 26.26 -32.87
C VAL A 2 24.68 27.32 -33.14
N SER A 3 23.98 27.20 -34.26
CA SER A 3 22.93 28.13 -34.67
C SER A 3 21.84 28.21 -33.59
N GLU A 4 21.35 29.42 -33.30
CA GLU A 4 20.28 29.64 -32.32
C GLU A 4 19.02 28.80 -32.62
N LYS A 5 18.74 28.54 -33.90
CA LYS A 5 17.63 27.65 -34.31
C LYS A 5 17.82 26.21 -33.86
N ILE A 6 19.06 25.71 -33.85
CA ILE A 6 19.39 24.35 -33.40
C ILE A 6 19.26 24.26 -31.88
N LYS A 7 19.66 25.32 -31.16
CA LYS A 7 19.48 25.39 -29.70
C LYS A 7 17.99 25.38 -29.32
N ASP A 8 17.18 26.22 -29.97
CA ASP A 8 15.73 26.28 -29.71
C ASP A 8 15.03 24.95 -30.01
N PHE A 9 15.42 24.27 -31.10
CA PHE A 9 14.90 22.94 -31.41
C PHE A 9 15.27 21.90 -30.35
N LEU A 10 16.52 21.87 -29.90
CA LEU A 10 16.98 20.95 -28.85
C LEU A 10 16.29 21.22 -27.52
N THR A 11 16.11 22.49 -27.14
CA THR A 11 15.41 22.87 -25.91
C THR A 11 13.96 22.40 -25.93
N LYS A 12 13.24 22.61 -27.05
CA LYS A 12 11.86 22.14 -27.20
C LYS A 12 11.77 20.61 -27.16
N LEU A 13 12.70 19.91 -27.81
CA LEU A 13 12.76 18.45 -27.78
C LEU A 13 12.98 17.92 -26.35
N LEU A 14 13.90 18.52 -25.59
CA LEU A 14 14.16 18.15 -24.20
C LEU A 14 12.95 18.39 -23.30
N ILE A 15 12.23 19.50 -23.49
CA ILE A 15 10.99 19.80 -22.76
C ILE A 15 9.94 18.73 -23.05
N VAL A 16 9.75 18.35 -24.31
CA VAL A 16 8.77 17.32 -24.69
C VAL A 16 9.12 15.97 -24.06
N ILE A 17 10.39 15.58 -24.10
CA ILE A 17 10.87 14.34 -23.47
C ILE A 17 10.63 14.37 -21.96
N PHE A 18 10.97 15.49 -21.31
CA PHE A 18 10.76 15.67 -19.87
C PHE A 18 9.29 15.59 -19.47
N LEU A 19 8.40 16.25 -20.21
CA LEU A 19 6.96 16.20 -19.98
C LEU A 19 6.39 14.79 -20.19
N PHE A 20 6.91 14.04 -21.16
CA PHE A 20 6.51 12.65 -21.40
C PHE A 20 6.86 11.74 -20.21
N PHE A 21 8.08 11.85 -19.68
CA PHE A 21 8.50 11.07 -18.51
C PHE A 21 7.71 11.43 -17.26
N ILE A 22 7.48 12.71 -16.98
CA ILE A 22 6.66 13.14 -15.82
C ILE A 22 5.23 12.64 -15.95
N GLY A 23 4.62 12.76 -17.13
CA GLY A 23 3.28 12.25 -17.38
C GLY A 23 3.21 10.73 -17.15
N TYR A 24 4.20 9.98 -17.62
CA TYR A 24 4.31 8.55 -17.38
C TYR A 24 4.43 8.20 -15.88
N TYR A 25 5.33 8.87 -15.14
CA TYR A 25 5.48 8.67 -13.70
C TYR A 25 4.22 9.05 -12.91
N PHE A 26 3.54 10.12 -13.31
CA PHE A 26 2.29 10.55 -12.69
C PHE A 26 1.17 9.52 -12.90
N LEU A 27 1.07 8.95 -14.11
CA LEU A 27 0.09 7.90 -14.43
C LEU A 27 0.43 6.56 -13.73
N MET A 28 1.71 6.28 -13.49
CA MET A 28 2.16 5.14 -12.70
C MET A 28 2.09 5.38 -11.18
N GLY A 29 1.64 6.55 -10.74
CA GLY A 29 1.57 6.98 -9.34
C GLY A 29 0.47 6.33 -8.50
N SER A 30 -0.23 5.31 -8.99
CA SER A 30 -1.07 4.46 -8.15
C SER A 30 -0.17 3.42 -7.46
N SER A 31 0.02 3.57 -6.15
CA SER A 31 0.56 2.57 -5.20
C SER A 31 1.15 1.34 -5.89
N THR A 32 2.45 1.36 -6.14
CA THR A 32 3.25 0.32 -6.81
C THR A 32 3.39 -0.94 -5.96
N GLN A 33 2.35 -1.31 -5.22
CA GLN A 33 2.31 -2.54 -4.48
C GLN A 33 1.63 -3.56 -5.38
N THR A 34 2.38 -4.59 -5.74
CA THR A 34 1.78 -5.73 -6.42
C THR A 34 0.70 -6.35 -5.52
N PRO A 35 -0.32 -7.01 -6.08
CA PRO A 35 -1.32 -7.71 -5.27
C PRO A 35 -0.71 -8.69 -4.26
N GLU A 36 0.41 -9.33 -4.62
CA GLU A 36 1.15 -10.25 -3.74
C GLU A 36 1.83 -9.54 -2.57
N GLU A 37 2.43 -8.37 -2.81
CA GLU A 37 3.04 -7.55 -1.75
C GLU A 37 1.99 -6.99 -0.80
N PHE A 38 0.82 -6.61 -1.33
CA PHE A 38 -0.31 -6.18 -0.51
C PHE A 38 -0.85 -7.33 0.36
N ASP A 39 -1.05 -8.51 -0.22
CA ASP A 39 -1.51 -9.71 0.50
C ASP A 39 -0.58 -10.06 1.67
N LYS A 40 0.73 -10.01 1.41
CA LYS A 40 1.74 -10.29 2.42
C LYS A 40 1.72 -9.26 3.55
N GLU A 41 1.66 -7.97 3.20
CA GLU A 41 1.59 -6.90 4.18
C GLU A 41 0.29 -6.96 5.01
N PHE A 42 -0.83 -7.31 4.36
CA PHE A 42 -2.11 -7.47 5.02
C PHE A 42 -2.06 -8.59 6.07
N ILE A 43 -1.54 -9.77 5.72
CA ILE A 43 -1.42 -10.90 6.65
C ILE A 43 -0.52 -10.53 7.84
N GLU A 44 0.64 -9.91 7.59
CA GLU A 44 1.55 -9.50 8.65
C GLU A 44 0.91 -8.50 9.62
N LYS A 45 0.16 -7.52 9.09
CA LYS A 45 -0.61 -6.56 9.91
C LYS A 45 -1.75 -7.22 10.67
N PHE A 46 -2.43 -8.18 10.05
CA PHE A 46 -3.53 -8.92 10.65
C PHE A 46 -3.04 -9.77 11.83
N ASP A 47 -1.97 -10.56 11.65
CA ASP A 47 -1.38 -11.38 12.69
C ASP A 47 -0.86 -10.53 13.86
N ALA A 48 -0.18 -9.42 13.55
CA ALA A 48 0.27 -8.47 14.57
C ALA A 48 -0.89 -7.82 15.33
N CYS A 49 -2.05 -7.66 14.70
CA CYS A 49 -3.27 -7.21 15.36
C CYS A 49 -3.81 -8.29 16.30
N VAL A 50 -3.90 -9.53 15.84
CA VAL A 50 -4.42 -10.66 16.61
C VAL A 50 -3.59 -10.87 17.88
N GLU A 51 -2.27 -10.90 17.77
CA GLU A 51 -1.37 -11.04 18.93
C GLU A 51 -1.53 -9.89 19.93
N ARG A 52 -1.68 -8.65 19.44
CA ARG A 52 -1.96 -7.49 20.32
C ARG A 52 -3.34 -7.56 20.96
N ALA A 53 -4.33 -8.12 20.29
CA ALA A 53 -5.68 -8.25 20.82
C ALA A 53 -5.77 -9.38 21.86
N LYS A 54 -5.03 -10.47 21.68
CA LYS A 54 -4.90 -11.55 22.67
C LYS A 54 -4.37 -11.05 24.01
N ASN A 55 -3.42 -10.11 24.00
CA ASN A 55 -2.89 -9.47 25.21
C ASN A 55 -3.93 -8.64 26.00
N ARG A 56 -5.15 -8.46 25.46
CA ARG A 56 -6.25 -7.74 26.12
C ARG A 56 -7.36 -8.68 26.62
N CYS A 57 -7.19 -9.99 26.48
CA CYS A 57 -8.17 -10.93 27.01
C CYS A 57 -8.11 -10.96 28.54
N ASP A 58 -9.28 -10.95 29.17
CA ASP A 58 -9.40 -10.97 30.63
C ASP A 58 -8.91 -12.32 31.21
N GLU A 59 -8.32 -12.26 32.40
CA GLU A 59 -7.90 -13.45 33.15
C GLU A 59 -9.13 -14.32 33.49
N GLY A 60 -9.24 -15.49 32.85
CA GLY A 60 -10.34 -16.44 33.06
C GLY A 60 -11.10 -16.85 31.79
N ILE A 61 -10.82 -16.21 30.65
CA ILE A 61 -11.35 -16.61 29.35
C ILE A 61 -10.51 -17.79 28.78
N SER A 62 -11.16 -18.79 28.19
CA SER A 62 -10.46 -19.87 27.49
C SER A 62 -9.66 -19.31 26.31
N GLU A 63 -8.48 -19.86 26.06
CA GLU A 63 -7.59 -19.46 24.95
C GLU A 63 -8.30 -19.40 23.59
N THR A 64 -9.25 -20.31 23.34
CA THR A 64 -10.08 -20.33 22.13
C THR A 64 -11.00 -19.11 22.03
N ALA A 65 -11.80 -18.83 23.07
CA ALA A 65 -12.67 -17.65 23.11
C ALA A 65 -11.89 -16.32 23.04
N CYS A 66 -10.68 -16.28 23.62
CA CYS A 66 -9.78 -15.13 23.47
C CYS A 66 -9.31 -14.97 22.02
N THR A 67 -8.98 -16.08 21.36
CA THR A 67 -8.59 -16.09 19.95
C THR A 67 -9.72 -15.64 19.04
N ASP A 68 -10.94 -16.12 19.27
CA ASP A 68 -12.14 -15.71 18.51
C ASP A 68 -12.42 -14.21 18.67
N TYR A 69 -12.30 -13.69 19.91
CA TYR A 69 -12.41 -12.27 20.17
C TYR A 69 -11.34 -11.45 19.43
N ALA A 70 -10.08 -11.90 19.50
CA ALA A 70 -8.96 -11.24 18.84
C ALA A 70 -9.13 -11.21 17.31
N MET A 71 -9.54 -12.33 16.70
CA MET A 71 -9.83 -12.43 15.28
C MET A 71 -10.96 -11.50 14.86
N ASN A 72 -12.13 -11.58 15.51
CA ASN A 72 -13.29 -10.76 15.19
C ASN A 72 -12.98 -9.25 15.30
N ARG A 73 -12.21 -8.88 16.33
CA ARG A 73 -11.75 -7.50 16.48
C ARG A 73 -10.88 -7.07 15.29
N CYS A 74 -9.90 -7.87 14.89
CA CYS A 74 -9.02 -7.52 13.78
C CYS A 74 -9.74 -7.51 12.43
N GLU A 75 -10.68 -8.42 12.20
CA GLU A 75 -11.55 -8.40 11.01
C GLU A 75 -12.40 -7.13 10.94
N THR A 76 -12.92 -6.65 12.07
CA THR A 76 -13.70 -5.40 12.10
C THR A 76 -12.85 -4.16 11.78
N PHE A 77 -11.57 -4.16 12.16
CA PHE A 77 -10.67 -3.01 11.99
C PHE A 77 -9.94 -2.99 10.64
N LEU A 78 -9.50 -4.16 10.16
CA LEU A 78 -8.68 -4.32 8.96
C LEU A 78 -9.47 -4.93 7.79
N GLY A 79 -10.66 -5.48 8.02
CA GLY A 79 -11.39 -6.27 7.04
C GLY A 79 -10.90 -7.71 6.99
N THR A 80 -11.32 -8.42 5.96
CA THR A 80 -10.85 -9.78 5.67
C THR A 80 -9.86 -9.74 4.51
N LYS A 81 -9.11 -10.82 4.29
CA LYS A 81 -8.23 -10.94 3.13
C LYS A 81 -8.99 -10.70 1.81
N GLU A 82 -10.24 -11.17 1.74
CA GLU A 82 -11.10 -11.05 0.55
C GLU A 82 -11.70 -9.65 0.40
N ASN A 83 -11.86 -8.93 1.50
CA ASN A 83 -12.39 -7.57 1.52
C ASN A 83 -11.66 -6.72 2.56
N PRO A 84 -10.42 -6.27 2.25
CA PRO A 84 -9.62 -5.48 3.17
C PRO A 84 -10.22 -4.08 3.31
N ILE A 85 -10.32 -3.60 4.54
CA ILE A 85 -10.72 -2.22 4.83
C ILE A 85 -9.46 -1.36 4.69
N ILE A 86 -9.21 -0.88 3.47
CA ILE A 86 -8.15 0.07 3.17
C ILE A 86 -8.56 1.42 3.76
N LYS A 87 -7.80 1.93 4.72
CA LYS A 87 -7.96 3.28 5.29
C LYS A 87 -6.88 4.22 4.80
#